data_AF-A0A2Z6AUQ3-F1
#
_entry.id   AF-A0A2Z6AUQ3-F1
#
_cell.length_a   1.000
_cell.length_b   1.000
_cell.length_c   1.000
_cell.angle_alpha   90.00
_cell.angle_beta   90.00
_cell.angle_gamma   90.00
#
_symmetry.space_group_name_H-M   'P 1'
#
loop_
_entity.id
_entity.type
_entity.pdbx_description
1 polymer ?
#
loop_
_entity_poly.entity_id
_entity_poly.type
_entity_poly.pdbx_seq_one_letter_code
_entity_poly.pdbx_strand_id
1 'polypeptide(L)'
;MRVMILMLIAFLFSGLWVQHQEVRQLRSQVDEQSIRLEGLEAELRSRGDISDLFTRFIVSNRKKILDLQRTRSLTVTAYSPRLQETDSTPHVTASNKPVRQGIVAVSRDLFDSGWVFGKKVYIKNFGIFTIDDLMAESKRNHIDIFMFDTQAALSFGKQVLTVSLVDM
;
A
#
# COMPACT_ATOMS: atom_id res chain seq x y z
N MET A 1 -57.46 -16.76 -65.73
CA MET A 1 -57.90 -16.18 -64.43
C MET A 1 -57.58 -17.07 -63.23
N ARG A 2 -57.98 -18.35 -63.20
CA ARG A 2 -57.72 -19.27 -62.05
C ARG A 2 -56.23 -19.51 -61.72
N VAL A 3 -55.38 -19.68 -62.73
CA VAL A 3 -53.92 -19.92 -62.54
C VAL A 3 -53.20 -18.72 -61.90
N MET A 4 -53.57 -17.50 -62.30
CA MET A 4 -52.98 -16.26 -61.78
C MET A 4 -53.31 -16.04 -60.29
N ILE A 5 -54.52 -16.40 -59.86
CA ILE A 5 -54.94 -16.32 -58.45
C ILE A 5 -54.14 -17.30 -57.59
N LEU A 6 -53.91 -18.52 -58.09
CA LEU A 6 -53.09 -19.52 -57.38
C LEU A 6 -51.63 -19.08 -57.22
N MET A 7 -51.04 -18.43 -58.23
CA MET A 7 -49.68 -17.90 -58.15
C MET A 7 -49.56 -16.77 -57.11
N LEU A 8 -50.54 -15.86 -57.05
CA LEU A 8 -50.58 -14.79 -56.05
C LEU A 8 -50.69 -15.33 -54.61
N ILE A 9 -51.52 -16.35 -54.40
CA ILE A 9 -51.66 -17.01 -53.10
C ILE A 9 -50.33 -17.67 -52.71
N ALA A 10 -49.69 -18.41 -53.62
CA ALA A 10 -48.39 -19.04 -53.35
C ALA A 10 -47.30 -18.02 -52.98
N PHE A 11 -47.28 -16.85 -53.64
CA PHE A 11 -46.36 -15.75 -53.35
C PHE A 11 -46.62 -15.10 -51.98
N LEU A 12 -47.90 -14.91 -51.60
CA LEU A 12 -48.26 -14.43 -50.25
C LEU A 12 -47.82 -15.41 -49.16
N PHE A 13 -48.07 -16.71 -49.37
CA PHE A 13 -47.65 -17.76 -48.43
C PHE A 13 -46.13 -17.84 -48.29
N SER A 14 -45.38 -17.71 -49.40
CA SER A 14 -43.91 -17.70 -49.32
C SER A 14 -43.39 -16.47 -48.57
N GLY A 15 -43.99 -15.29 -48.77
CA GLY A 15 -43.67 -14.07 -48.02
C GLY A 15 -43.93 -14.21 -46.51
N LEU A 16 -45.11 -14.72 -46.13
CA LEU A 16 -45.47 -15.04 -44.74
C LEU A 16 -44.51 -16.05 -44.10
N TRP A 17 -44.08 -17.06 -44.87
CA TRP A 17 -43.13 -18.06 -44.40
C TRP A 17 -41.74 -17.47 -44.15
N VAL A 18 -41.23 -16.63 -45.06
CA VAL A 18 -39.95 -15.93 -44.88
C VAL A 18 -40.00 -15.00 -43.66
N GLN A 19 -41.06 -14.21 -43.50
CA GLN A 19 -41.23 -13.38 -42.30
C GLN A 19 -41.29 -14.22 -41.02
N HIS A 20 -41.95 -15.37 -41.05
CA HIS A 20 -41.98 -16.27 -39.90
C HIS A 20 -40.61 -16.90 -39.58
N GLN A 21 -39.76 -17.12 -40.59
CA GLN A 21 -38.36 -17.53 -40.38
C GLN A 21 -37.53 -16.40 -39.75
N GLU A 22 -37.62 -15.18 -40.29
CA GLU A 22 -36.91 -14.01 -39.75
C GLU A 22 -37.30 -13.72 -38.29
N VAL A 23 -38.59 -13.77 -37.95
CA VAL A 23 -39.07 -13.59 -36.57
C VAL A 23 -38.53 -14.69 -35.65
N ARG A 24 -38.42 -15.94 -36.13
CA ARG A 24 -37.83 -17.03 -35.35
C ARG A 24 -36.34 -16.81 -35.12
N GLN A 25 -35.61 -16.35 -36.14
CA GLN A 25 -34.20 -16.04 -36.02
C GLN A 25 -33.96 -14.86 -35.06
N LEU A 26 -34.72 -13.77 -35.19
CA LEU A 26 -34.64 -12.63 -34.27
C LEU A 26 -34.94 -13.02 -32.82
N ARG A 27 -35.96 -13.86 -32.59
CA ARG A 27 -36.26 -14.38 -31.24
C ARG A 27 -35.08 -15.17 -30.67
N SER A 28 -34.47 -16.07 -31.46
CA SER A 28 -33.30 -16.80 -31.00
C SER A 28 -32.11 -15.89 -30.66
N GLN A 29 -31.91 -14.80 -31.40
CA GLN A 29 -30.87 -13.80 -31.10
C GLN A 29 -31.18 -13.03 -29.82
N VAL A 30 -32.44 -12.65 -29.59
CA VAL A 30 -32.86 -11.98 -28.35
C VAL A 30 -32.70 -12.91 -27.15
N ASP A 31 -33.06 -14.19 -27.30
CA ASP A 31 -32.88 -15.20 -26.26
C ASP A 31 -31.39 -15.38 -25.93
N GLU A 32 -30.53 -15.49 -26.95
CA GLU A 32 -29.07 -15.58 -26.78
C GLU A 32 -28.48 -14.33 -26.09
N GLN A 33 -28.93 -13.14 -26.50
CA GLN A 33 -28.51 -11.89 -25.87
C GLN A 33 -28.98 -11.78 -24.41
N SER A 34 -30.19 -12.24 -24.11
CA SER A 34 -30.72 -12.23 -22.74
C SER A 34 -29.88 -13.11 -21.80
N ILE A 35 -29.52 -14.32 -22.25
CA ILE A 35 -28.63 -15.23 -21.50
C ILE A 35 -27.25 -14.60 -21.31
N ARG A 36 -26.71 -13.95 -22.33
CA ARG A 36 -25.41 -13.26 -22.24
C ARG A 36 -25.45 -12.10 -21.24
N LEU A 37 -26.55 -11.35 -21.20
CA LEU A 37 -26.74 -10.25 -20.26
C LEU A 37 -26.82 -10.76 -18.81
N GLU A 38 -27.58 -11.83 -18.56
CA GLU A 38 -27.64 -12.47 -17.24
C GLU A 38 -26.25 -12.93 -16.75
N GLY A 39 -25.46 -13.53 -17.66
CA GLY A 39 -24.08 -13.92 -17.36
C GLY A 39 -23.16 -12.75 -17.02
N LEU A 40 -23.29 -11.64 -17.76
CA LEU A 40 -22.52 -10.42 -17.52
C LEU A 40 -22.91 -9.77 -16.19
N GLU A 41 -24.20 -9.70 -15.87
CA GLU A 41 -24.70 -9.17 -14.60
C GLU A 41 -24.19 -10.00 -13.41
N ALA A 42 -24.18 -11.34 -13.54
CA ALA A 42 -23.62 -12.23 -12.53
C ALA A 42 -22.11 -12.01 -12.33
N GLU A 43 -21.34 -11.82 -13.41
CA GLU A 43 -19.91 -11.52 -13.31
C GLU A 43 -19.66 -10.16 -12.65
N LEU A 44 -20.40 -9.12 -13.06
CA LEU A 44 -20.29 -7.78 -12.47
C LEU A 44 -20.62 -7.80 -10.98
N ARG A 45 -21.67 -8.53 -10.58
CA ARG A 45 -22.03 -8.72 -9.17
C ARG A 45 -20.92 -9.41 -8.38
N SER A 46 -20.35 -10.49 -8.92
CA SER A 46 -19.22 -11.20 -8.30
C SER A 46 -17.99 -10.31 -8.14
N ARG A 47 -17.64 -9.51 -9.17
CA ARG A 47 -16.55 -8.51 -9.07
C ARG A 47 -16.83 -7.44 -8.01
N GLY A 48 -18.09 -6.98 -7.91
CA GLY A 48 -18.55 -6.06 -6.87
C GLY A 48 -18.34 -6.64 -5.47
N ASP A 49 -18.73 -7.90 -5.25
CA ASP A 49 -18.56 -8.59 -3.97
C ASP A 49 -17.07 -8.76 -3.59
N ILE A 50 -16.19 -9.05 -4.55
CA ILE A 50 -14.74 -9.13 -4.32
C ILE A 50 -14.18 -7.76 -3.93
N SER A 51 -14.58 -6.71 -4.63
CA SER A 51 -14.16 -5.34 -4.32
C SER A 51 -14.61 -4.91 -2.91
N ASP A 52 -15.83 -5.29 -2.53
CA ASP A 52 -16.37 -5.00 -1.22
C ASP A 52 -15.68 -5.83 -0.12
N LEU A 53 -15.37 -7.10 -0.38
CA LEU A 53 -14.58 -7.95 0.52
C LEU A 53 -13.18 -7.36 0.75
N PHE A 54 -12.52 -6.92 -0.33
CA PHE A 54 -11.23 -6.25 -0.23
C PHE A 54 -11.32 -4.96 0.59
N THR A 55 -12.35 -4.15 0.34
CA THR A 55 -12.59 -2.91 1.09
C THR A 55 -12.81 -3.20 2.56
N ARG A 56 -13.64 -4.19 2.91
CA ARG A 56 -13.86 -4.65 4.28
C ARG A 56 -12.56 -5.15 4.93
N PHE A 57 -11.75 -5.91 4.20
CA PHE A 57 -10.45 -6.38 4.66
C PHE A 57 -9.50 -5.22 4.99
N ILE A 58 -9.39 -4.22 4.13
CA ILE A 58 -8.54 -3.05 4.36
C ILE A 58 -9.05 -2.26 5.57
N VAL A 59 -10.36 -2.06 5.69
CA VAL A 59 -10.97 -1.34 6.82
C VAL A 59 -10.75 -2.10 8.13
N SER A 60 -11.01 -3.41 8.17
CA SER A 60 -10.83 -4.24 9.36
C SER A 60 -9.36 -4.36 9.79
N ASN A 61 -8.43 -4.31 8.83
CA ASN A 61 -7.00 -4.43 9.08
C ASN A 61 -6.26 -3.09 9.03
N ARG A 62 -6.96 -1.94 8.94
CA ARG A 62 -6.36 -0.62 8.72
C ARG A 62 -5.17 -0.35 9.65
N LYS A 63 -5.35 -0.55 10.96
CA LYS A 63 -4.30 -0.31 11.96
C LYS A 63 -3.07 -1.21 11.72
N LYS A 64 -3.29 -2.49 11.44
CA LYS A 64 -2.22 -3.46 11.17
C LYS A 64 -1.48 -3.15 9.86
N ILE A 65 -2.20 -2.71 8.83
CA ILE A 65 -1.63 -2.28 7.55
C ILE A 65 -0.80 -1.00 7.74
N LEU A 66 -1.30 -0.03 8.51
CA LEU A 66 -0.56 1.19 8.86
C LEU A 66 0.71 0.87 9.67
N ASP A 67 0.63 -0.05 10.63
CA ASP A 67 1.78 -0.49 11.42
C ASP A 67 2.83 -1.20 10.53
N LEU A 68 2.40 -2.04 9.59
CA LEU A 68 3.29 -2.69 8.61
C LEU A 68 4.03 -1.68 7.73
N GLN A 69 3.37 -0.60 7.30
CA GLN A 69 4.01 0.47 6.52
C GLN A 69 5.04 1.28 7.32
N ARG A 70 4.94 1.25 8.66
CA ARG A 70 5.81 1.98 9.58
C ARG A 70 6.99 1.15 10.06
N THR A 71 7.02 -0.14 9.75
CA THR A 71 8.14 -1.04 10.05
C THR A 71 9.09 -1.15 8.87
N ARG A 72 10.39 -0.91 9.10
CA ARG A 72 11.45 -1.02 8.09
C ARG A 72 12.63 -1.83 8.62
N SER A 73 13.35 -2.48 7.70
CA SER A 73 14.66 -3.06 7.99
C SER A 73 15.72 -1.98 7.74
N LEU A 74 16.35 -1.48 8.81
CA LEU A 74 17.26 -0.33 8.76
C LEU A 74 18.64 -0.73 9.28
N THR A 75 19.66 -0.03 8.80
CA THR A 75 20.97 -0.13 9.46
C THR A 75 20.93 0.68 10.75
N VAL A 76 21.30 0.05 11.86
CA VAL A 76 21.37 0.68 13.16
C VAL A 76 22.82 0.63 13.65
N THR A 77 23.33 1.79 14.06
CA THR A 77 24.63 1.98 14.72
C THR A 77 24.42 2.61 16.09
N ALA A 78 25.51 2.81 16.84
CA ALA A 78 25.50 3.61 18.05
C ALA A 78 26.65 4.62 18.04
N TYR A 79 26.39 5.82 18.56
CA TYR A 79 27.38 6.89 18.71
C TYR A 79 27.45 7.38 20.16
N SER A 80 28.55 8.02 20.51
CA SER A 80 28.77 8.61 21.84
C SER A 80 29.30 10.03 21.70
N PRO A 81 29.08 10.91 22.69
CA PRO A 81 29.47 12.32 22.61
C PRO A 81 30.98 12.47 22.84
N ARG A 82 31.80 12.08 21.86
CA ARG A 82 33.24 12.35 21.87
C ARG A 82 33.49 13.72 21.24
N LEU A 83 34.10 14.62 22.01
CA LEU A 83 34.56 15.96 21.58
C LEU A 83 35.44 15.94 20.31
N GLN A 84 36.07 14.80 19.99
CA GLN A 84 37.00 14.64 18.88
C GLN A 84 36.32 14.45 17.51
N GLU A 85 34.97 14.34 17.45
CA GLU A 85 34.23 14.07 16.20
C GLU A 85 33.09 15.05 15.90
N THR A 86 32.94 16.14 16.67
CA THR A 86 31.84 17.11 16.46
C THR A 86 32.34 18.55 16.41
N ASP A 87 31.97 19.26 15.34
CA ASP A 87 32.14 20.71 15.22
C ASP A 87 31.33 21.41 16.33
N SER A 88 32.05 22.08 17.22
CA SER A 88 31.66 23.13 18.17
C SER A 88 30.47 22.95 19.15
N THR A 89 29.60 21.92 19.07
CA THR A 89 28.46 21.73 20.02
C THR A 89 28.12 20.25 20.35
N PRO A 90 29.00 19.48 21.03
CA PRO A 90 28.83 18.03 21.30
C PRO A 90 27.63 17.64 22.17
N HIS A 91 26.91 18.62 22.75
CA HIS A 91 25.86 18.39 23.74
C HIS A 91 24.47 18.86 23.29
N VAL A 92 24.33 19.36 22.06
CA VAL A 92 23.08 19.87 21.51
C VAL A 92 22.70 19.07 20.27
N THR A 93 21.49 18.53 20.22
CA THR A 93 20.99 17.77 19.08
C THR A 93 20.49 18.68 17.96
N ALA A 94 20.26 18.14 16.76
CA ALA A 94 19.63 18.89 15.66
C ALA A 94 18.22 19.43 16.00
N SER A 95 17.53 18.85 17.00
CA SER A 95 16.28 19.40 17.55
C SER A 95 16.49 20.53 18.58
N ASN A 96 17.72 21.02 18.75
CA ASN A 96 18.14 22.04 19.72
C ASN A 96 17.84 21.67 21.19
N LYS A 97 17.98 20.39 21.54
CA LYS A 97 17.80 19.87 22.91
C LYS A 97 19.11 19.29 23.45
N PRO A 98 19.29 19.22 24.78
CA PRO A 98 20.41 18.48 25.35
C PRO A 98 20.38 17.00 24.96
N VAL A 99 21.56 16.44 24.67
CA VAL A 99 21.72 15.00 24.49
C VAL A 99 21.33 14.26 25.78
N ARG A 100 20.60 13.15 25.65
CA ARG A 100 20.15 12.31 26.77
C ARG A 100 19.97 10.88 26.31
N GLN A 101 19.96 9.94 27.25
CA GLN A 101 19.68 8.54 26.93
C GLN A 101 18.27 8.36 26.35
N GLY A 102 18.11 7.42 25.42
CA GLY A 102 16.82 7.15 24.77
C GLY A 102 16.52 8.04 23.57
N ILE A 103 17.54 8.67 22.98
CA ILE A 103 17.44 9.38 21.69
C ILE A 103 18.14 8.64 20.56
N VAL A 104 17.71 8.93 19.35
CA VAL A 104 18.34 8.47 18.11
C VAL A 104 18.53 9.62 17.13
N ALA A 105 19.57 9.50 16.32
CA ALA A 105 19.71 10.23 15.06
C ALA A 105 19.11 9.39 13.91
N VAL A 106 18.46 10.03 12.96
CA VAL A 106 17.94 9.36 11.75
C VAL A 106 18.55 9.96 10.49
N SER A 107 18.69 9.16 9.44
CA SER A 107 19.10 9.67 8.13
C SER A 107 18.04 10.58 7.50
N ARG A 108 18.47 11.53 6.67
CA ARG A 108 17.57 12.56 6.10
C ARG A 108 16.44 11.98 5.24
N ASP A 109 16.69 10.91 4.50
CA ASP A 109 15.65 10.20 3.74
C ASP A 109 14.56 9.58 4.63
N LEU A 110 14.92 9.11 5.83
CA LEU A 110 13.92 8.66 6.81
C LEU A 110 13.12 9.84 7.34
N PHE A 111 13.81 10.94 7.67
CA PHE A 111 13.19 12.17 8.15
C PHE A 111 12.18 12.73 7.13
N ASP A 112 12.58 12.85 5.87
CA ASP A 112 11.73 13.29 4.75
C ASP A 112 10.52 12.36 4.53
N SER A 113 10.67 11.07 4.88
CA SER A 113 9.58 10.09 4.85
C SER A 113 8.68 10.09 6.09
N GLY A 114 8.81 11.09 6.97
CA GLY A 114 7.94 11.29 8.12
C GLY A 114 8.50 10.84 9.47
N TRP A 115 9.76 10.39 9.53
CA TRP A 115 10.46 10.05 10.78
C TRP A 115 11.05 11.32 11.40
N VAL A 116 10.17 12.25 11.73
CA VAL A 116 10.54 13.61 12.17
C VAL A 116 10.78 13.72 13.67
N PHE A 117 11.38 14.83 14.10
CA PHE A 117 11.68 15.07 15.51
C PHE A 117 10.48 14.90 16.45
N GLY A 118 10.73 14.41 17.65
CA GLY A 118 9.73 14.15 18.68
C GLY A 118 8.97 12.84 18.51
N LYS A 119 8.95 12.25 17.30
CA LYS A 119 8.36 10.92 17.11
C LYS A 119 9.20 9.84 17.80
N LYS A 120 8.56 8.71 18.09
CA LYS A 120 9.17 7.56 18.75
C LYS A 120 9.39 6.42 17.77
N VAL A 121 10.47 5.69 17.95
CA VAL A 121 10.77 4.47 17.19
C VAL A 121 10.98 3.32 18.14
N TYR A 122 10.45 2.16 17.81
CA TYR A 122 10.75 0.91 18.48
C TYR A 122 11.79 0.14 17.67
N ILE A 123 12.95 -0.09 18.27
CA ILE A 123 14.02 -0.91 17.70
C ILE A 123 13.90 -2.30 18.34
N LYS A 124 13.67 -3.33 17.51
CA LYS A 124 13.46 -4.71 17.98
C LYS A 124 14.60 -5.16 18.89
N ASN A 125 14.25 -5.63 20.09
CA ASN A 125 15.16 -6.07 21.18
C ASN A 125 15.94 -4.96 21.91
N PHE A 126 15.80 -3.69 21.52
CA PHE A 126 16.50 -2.56 22.17
C PHE A 126 15.55 -1.58 22.87
N GLY A 127 14.29 -1.50 22.43
CA GLY A 127 13.26 -0.68 23.08
C GLY A 127 12.86 0.55 22.29
N ILE A 128 12.28 1.54 22.98
CA ILE A 128 11.72 2.75 22.38
C ILE A 128 12.68 3.92 22.53
N PHE A 129 12.91 4.65 21.43
CA PHE A 129 13.76 5.82 21.35
C PHE A 129 13.00 7.01 20.77
N THR A 130 13.46 8.23 21.06
CA THR A 130 12.91 9.47 20.51
C THR A 130 13.82 10.01 19.43
N ILE A 131 13.26 10.40 18.29
CA ILE A 131 14.01 11.06 17.23
C ILE A 131 14.27 12.50 17.65
N ASP A 132 15.52 12.86 17.93
CA ASP A 132 15.89 14.23 18.31
C ASP A 132 17.12 14.72 17.54
N ASP A 133 17.70 13.90 16.67
CA ASP A 133 18.92 14.24 15.93
C ASP A 133 18.89 13.77 14.46
N LEU A 134 19.80 14.31 13.65
CA LEU A 134 19.92 14.01 12.23
C LEU A 134 21.33 13.53 11.89
N MET A 135 21.42 12.53 11.03
CA MET A 135 22.69 12.06 10.52
C MET A 135 23.17 12.89 9.32
N ALA A 136 24.44 12.70 8.95
CA ALA A 136 25.03 13.26 7.75
C ALA A 136 24.23 12.93 6.48
N GLU A 137 24.25 13.85 5.51
CA GLU A 137 23.47 13.78 4.28
C GLU A 137 23.76 12.56 3.40
N SER A 138 24.92 11.93 3.53
CA SER A 138 25.27 10.73 2.75
C SER A 138 24.61 9.44 3.27
N LYS A 139 24.08 9.44 4.50
CA LYS A 139 23.46 8.26 5.11
C LYS A 139 22.05 8.06 4.56
N ARG A 140 21.67 6.81 4.34
CA ARG A 140 20.34 6.38 3.87
C ARG A 140 19.87 5.17 4.66
N ASN A 141 18.57 5.10 4.96
CA ASN A 141 17.97 4.05 5.77
C ASN A 141 18.78 3.70 7.03
N HIS A 142 19.27 4.72 7.73
CA HIS A 142 20.15 4.59 8.90
C HIS A 142 19.55 5.22 10.15
N ILE A 143 19.80 4.58 11.28
CA ILE A 143 19.51 5.09 12.62
C ILE A 143 20.78 4.96 13.47
N ASP A 144 21.07 5.97 14.27
CA ASP A 144 22.19 5.97 15.20
C ASP A 144 21.68 6.13 16.64
N ILE A 145 21.94 5.15 17.50
CA ILE A 145 21.52 5.18 18.90
C ILE A 145 22.55 5.98 19.70
N PHE A 146 22.09 6.99 20.43
CA PHE A 146 22.95 7.71 21.35
C PHE A 146 23.26 6.86 22.59
N MET A 147 24.54 6.73 22.93
CA MET A 147 25.03 6.08 24.13
C MET A 147 26.08 6.94 24.83
N PHE A 148 25.96 7.11 26.15
CA PHE A 148 27.00 7.79 26.93
C PHE A 148 28.28 6.96 27.03
N ASP A 149 28.14 5.63 27.18
CA ASP A 149 29.29 4.73 27.21
C ASP A 149 29.79 4.46 25.78
N THR A 150 30.95 5.00 25.51
CA THR A 150 31.72 4.78 24.31
C THR A 150 32.02 3.30 24.02
N GLN A 151 32.38 2.51 25.03
CA GLN A 151 32.68 1.08 24.83
C GLN A 151 31.43 0.30 24.48
N ALA A 152 30.28 0.68 25.06
CA ALA A 152 28.99 0.14 24.67
C ALA A 152 28.64 0.49 23.22
N ALA A 153 28.87 1.73 22.79
CA ALA A 153 28.63 2.14 21.40
C ALA A 153 29.50 1.36 20.39
N LEU A 154 30.78 1.17 20.70
CA LEU A 154 31.69 0.37 19.87
C LEU A 154 31.28 -1.11 19.84
N SER A 155 30.88 -1.66 20.99
CA SER A 155 30.46 -3.06 21.11
C SER A 155 29.13 -3.32 20.41
N PHE A 156 28.25 -2.32 20.33
CA PHE A 156 26.99 -2.42 19.58
C PHE A 156 27.24 -2.62 18.07
N GLY A 157 28.25 -1.95 17.52
CA GLY A 157 28.67 -2.11 16.14
C GLY A 157 27.60 -1.69 15.11
N LYS A 158 27.71 -2.20 13.89
CA LYS A 158 26.71 -1.97 12.82
C LYS A 158 25.88 -3.23 12.63
N GLN A 159 24.57 -3.09 12.73
CA GLN A 159 23.63 -4.19 12.54
C GLN A 159 22.41 -3.78 11.72
N VAL A 160 21.75 -4.74 11.07
CA VAL A 160 20.50 -4.49 10.36
C VAL A 160 19.35 -4.98 11.24
N LEU A 161 18.48 -4.05 11.65
CA LEU A 161 17.41 -4.31 12.60
C LEU A 161 16.05 -3.90 12.05
N THR A 162 15.02 -4.59 12.54
CA THR A 162 13.63 -4.19 12.34
C THR A 162 13.30 -3.02 13.26
N VAL A 163 12.93 -1.88 12.67
CA VAL A 163 12.56 -0.66 13.39
C VAL A 163 11.16 -0.23 12.98
N SER A 164 10.33 0.15 13.94
CA SER A 164 8.95 0.60 13.70
C SER A 164 8.74 2.02 14.21
N LEU A 165 8.16 2.88 13.39
CA LEU A 165 7.71 4.20 13.83
C LEU A 165 6.45 4.05 14.70
N VAL A 166 6.52 4.54 15.94
CA VAL A 166 5.45 4.48 16.92
C VAL A 166 4.80 5.87 16.96
N ASP A 167 3.60 6.02 16.39
CA ASP A 167 2.73 7.14 16.77
C ASP A 167 2.11 6.78 18.12
N MET A 168 2.47 7.55 19.15
CA MET A 168 1.70 7.63 20.39
C MET A 168 0.82 8.87 20.33
#